data_AF-A0AAE9WJW8-F1
#
_entry.id   AF-A0AAE9WJW8-F1
#
_cell.length_a   1.000
_cell.length_b   1.000
_cell.length_c   1.000
_cell.angle_alpha   90.00
_cell.angle_beta   90.00
_cell.angle_gamma   90.00
#
_symmetry.space_group_name_H-M   'P 1'
#
loop_
_entity.id
_entity.type
_entity.pdbx_description
1 polymer ?
#
loop_
_entity_poly.entity_id
_entity_poly.type
_entity_poly.pdbx_seq_one_letter_code
_entity_poly.pdbx_strand_id
1 'polypeptide(L)'
;MDNQQLDYAILFHHCNEDSENYLRTIRNRLASGKDVQQAAGEAGLFTQFLPEQLAASVSQKPYTSLPWQILANSVAGDSPLQDEAWAFLTKFPPILPLPVTSAQLAAFEISIWSLILNNNKRLSQLCTSPAGLYLLDILVDQDRHPDWQRESILFRIISHILSNGYAEILIKRAVLLGFRSIYFAVDAMSREPFVAVDLSLFPTLYLITRLIAKRLHQRVSSMDKSNISEADLTVVTYLSESFKLVISLLYTRYEKLTLIHNDSNQKIDIAHEFQRYYHDSSLATNEVLLLLGVLNQCIPRKTLVQKIPIPPGSFYDFCEAVGGVKRECVHFITFAAHLYPATQDDVRNTDGGLSVILSQCNIDDFNPYLREVTVLCIRHLLQNNPDNQAFIANLNPVGISKSEVLEEAGYDSQIDDNGKVKLVPKNRL
;
A
#
# COMPACT_ATOMS: atom_id res chain seq x y z
N MET A 1 1.03 -0.51 53.47
CA MET A 1 0.85 -1.44 52.34
C MET A 1 -0.39 -2.24 52.64
N ASP A 2 -1.37 -2.19 51.74
CA ASP A 2 -2.52 -3.10 51.76
C ASP A 2 -2.02 -4.56 51.56
N ASN A 3 -2.75 -5.56 52.06
CA ASN A 3 -2.37 -6.98 51.95
C ASN A 3 -2.14 -7.39 50.49
N GLN A 4 -2.94 -6.86 49.55
CA GLN A 4 -2.79 -7.15 48.12
C GLN A 4 -1.53 -6.53 47.50
N GLN A 5 -1.14 -5.32 47.93
CA GLN A 5 0.09 -4.68 47.48
C GLN A 5 1.32 -5.44 47.96
N LEU A 6 1.31 -5.89 49.22
CA LEU A 6 2.39 -6.70 49.80
C LEU A 6 2.50 -8.06 49.10
N ASP A 7 1.37 -8.68 48.77
CA ASP A 7 1.34 -9.93 47.98
C ASP A 7 2.00 -9.76 46.61
N TYR A 8 1.76 -8.66 45.90
CA TYR A 8 2.43 -8.38 44.63
C TYR A 8 3.91 -8.04 44.79
N ALA A 9 4.28 -7.29 45.82
CA ALA A 9 5.68 -7.00 46.09
C ALA A 9 6.47 -8.30 46.37
N ILE A 10 5.87 -9.25 47.10
CA ILE A 10 6.46 -10.58 47.30
C ILE A 10 6.50 -11.35 45.98
N LEU A 11 5.40 -11.35 45.22
CA LEU A 11 5.34 -12.03 43.94
C LEU A 11 6.46 -11.53 43.03
N PHE A 12 6.58 -10.23 42.77
CA PHE A 12 7.54 -9.66 41.81
C PHE A 12 9.01 -9.87 42.20
N HIS A 13 9.31 -10.07 43.49
CA HIS A 13 10.68 -10.22 43.99
C HIS A 13 11.08 -11.67 44.32
N HIS A 14 10.15 -12.64 44.23
CA HIS A 14 10.48 -14.05 44.45
C HIS A 14 10.86 -14.76 43.14
N CYS A 15 12.10 -15.24 43.10
CA CYS A 15 12.60 -16.11 42.04
C CYS A 15 11.98 -17.49 42.22
N ASN A 16 11.07 -17.88 41.31
CA ASN A 16 10.38 -19.17 41.38
C ASN A 16 11.07 -20.20 40.48
N GLU A 17 11.19 -21.44 40.94
CA GLU A 17 11.81 -22.54 40.16
C GLU A 17 11.01 -22.85 38.87
N ASP A 18 9.71 -22.53 38.86
CA ASP A 18 8.82 -22.60 37.70
C ASP A 18 8.34 -21.20 37.27
N SER A 19 9.18 -20.55 36.47
CA SER A 19 8.93 -19.20 35.95
C SER A 19 7.66 -19.07 35.09
N GLU A 20 7.24 -20.12 34.39
CA GLU A 20 6.09 -20.05 33.49
C GLU A 20 4.77 -20.06 34.27
N ASN A 21 4.62 -20.99 35.22
CA ASN A 21 3.42 -21.03 36.06
C ASN A 21 3.27 -19.75 36.89
N TYR A 22 4.38 -19.20 37.36
CA TYR A 22 4.41 -17.93 38.05
C TYR A 22 3.87 -16.76 37.19
N LEU A 23 4.34 -16.63 35.94
CA LEU A 23 3.82 -15.61 35.02
C LEU A 23 2.34 -15.82 34.66
N ARG A 24 1.89 -17.08 34.54
CA ARG A 24 0.47 -17.41 34.32
C ARG A 24 -0.40 -16.94 35.48
N THR A 25 0.06 -17.10 36.72
CA THR A 25 -0.66 -16.62 37.91
C THR A 25 -0.83 -15.11 37.88
N ILE A 26 0.24 -14.34 37.62
CA ILE A 26 0.17 -12.87 37.55
C ILE A 26 -0.79 -12.43 36.45
N ARG A 27 -0.65 -12.99 35.24
CA ARG A 27 -1.52 -12.69 34.10
C ARG A 27 -3.00 -12.90 34.44
N ASN A 28 -3.33 -14.02 35.08
CA ASN A 28 -4.72 -14.36 35.43
C ASN A 28 -5.26 -13.45 36.54
N ARG A 29 -4.45 -13.11 37.54
CA ARG A 29 -4.86 -12.18 38.61
C ARG A 29 -5.17 -10.79 38.05
N LEU A 30 -4.36 -10.27 37.13
CA LEU A 30 -4.62 -8.97 36.49
C LEU A 30 -5.94 -8.93 35.70
N ALA A 31 -6.45 -10.07 35.26
CA ALA A 31 -7.77 -10.15 34.63
C ALA A 31 -8.94 -10.12 35.64
N SER A 32 -8.67 -10.17 36.94
CA SER A 32 -9.69 -10.37 37.99
C SER A 32 -10.37 -9.08 38.47
N GLY A 33 -9.80 -7.90 38.17
CA GLY A 33 -10.44 -6.62 38.51
C GLY A 33 -9.46 -5.47 38.78
N LYS A 34 -10.01 -4.27 38.95
CA LYS A 34 -9.25 -3.01 39.06
C LYS A 34 -8.41 -2.90 40.32
N ASP A 35 -8.92 -3.35 41.46
CA ASP A 35 -8.19 -3.29 42.74
C ASP A 35 -6.88 -4.08 42.66
N VAL A 36 -6.96 -5.24 42.00
CA VAL A 36 -5.82 -6.13 41.75
C VAL A 36 -4.82 -5.50 40.77
N GLN A 37 -5.29 -4.77 39.76
CA GLN A 37 -4.43 -4.01 38.86
C GLN A 37 -3.74 -2.87 39.62
N GLN A 38 -4.47 -2.07 40.40
CA GLN A 38 -3.91 -0.98 41.20
C GLN A 38 -2.81 -1.47 42.15
N ALA A 39 -3.08 -2.56 42.89
CA ALA A 39 -2.10 -3.16 43.79
C ALA A 39 -0.83 -3.63 43.06
N ALA A 40 -0.96 -4.14 41.82
CA ALA A 40 0.19 -4.52 41.00
C ALA A 40 0.99 -3.30 40.54
N GLY A 41 0.34 -2.20 40.15
CA GLY A 41 1.03 -0.94 39.83
C GLY A 41 1.82 -0.41 41.01
N GLU A 42 1.19 -0.35 42.18
CA GLU A 42 1.82 0.10 43.43
C GLU A 42 2.98 -0.80 43.90
N ALA A 43 3.01 -2.06 43.47
CA ALA A 43 4.11 -2.98 43.70
C ALA A 43 5.22 -2.88 42.63
N GLY A 44 5.10 -1.97 41.66
CA GLY A 44 6.15 -1.69 40.68
C GLY A 44 6.04 -2.49 39.38
N LEU A 45 4.82 -2.85 38.96
CA LEU A 45 4.58 -3.61 37.72
C LEU A 45 5.34 -3.02 36.52
N PHE A 46 5.21 -1.72 36.24
CA PHE A 46 5.85 -1.09 35.07
C PHE A 46 7.25 -0.54 35.33
N THR A 47 7.62 -0.34 36.60
CA THR A 47 8.92 0.24 36.95
C THR A 47 10.03 -0.79 37.14
N GLN A 48 9.67 -2.00 37.57
CA GLN A 48 10.64 -3.04 37.95
C GLN A 48 10.35 -4.36 37.23
N PHE A 49 9.13 -4.89 37.39
CA PHE A 49 8.82 -6.26 36.96
C PHE A 49 8.71 -6.42 35.44
N LEU A 50 7.73 -5.75 34.82
CA LEU A 50 7.37 -5.94 33.42
C LEU A 50 8.50 -5.60 32.43
N PRO A 51 9.32 -4.54 32.64
CA PRO A 51 10.45 -4.25 31.75
C PRO A 51 11.44 -5.43 31.65
N GLU A 52 11.80 -6.03 32.78
CA GLU A 52 12.71 -7.18 32.84
C GLU A 52 12.11 -8.41 32.15
N GLN A 53 10.83 -8.70 32.42
CA GLN A 53 10.14 -9.84 31.83
C GLN A 53 9.96 -9.70 30.32
N LEU A 54 9.65 -8.50 29.81
CA LEU A 54 9.55 -8.24 28.38
C LEU A 54 10.91 -8.43 27.69
N ALA A 55 11.99 -7.90 28.26
CA ALA A 55 13.34 -8.08 27.73
C ALA A 55 13.77 -9.55 27.69
N ALA A 56 13.48 -10.32 28.75
CA ALA A 56 13.76 -11.75 28.81
C ALA A 56 12.95 -12.55 27.77
N SER A 57 11.69 -12.14 27.51
CA SER A 57 10.76 -12.84 26.62
C SER A 57 11.14 -12.83 25.13
N VAL A 58 12.08 -11.97 24.73
CA VAL A 58 12.57 -11.83 23.35
C VAL A 58 14.02 -12.31 23.17
N SER A 59 14.60 -12.94 24.20
CA SER A 59 15.96 -13.49 24.17
C SER A 59 16.07 -14.74 23.28
N GLN A 60 17.28 -15.28 23.09
CA GLN A 60 17.61 -16.37 22.14
C GLN A 60 16.78 -17.67 22.31
N LYS A 61 16.04 -17.82 23.40
CA LYS A 61 15.09 -18.91 23.66
C LYS A 61 13.73 -18.36 24.13
N PRO A 62 12.95 -17.73 23.24
CA PRO A 62 11.71 -17.06 23.61
C PRO A 62 10.57 -18.07 23.62
N TYR A 63 10.15 -18.53 24.80
CA TYR A 63 9.10 -19.57 24.90
C TYR A 63 7.76 -19.05 25.42
N THR A 64 7.65 -17.76 25.75
CA THR A 64 6.43 -17.27 26.39
C THR A 64 5.93 -15.92 25.90
N SER A 65 4.64 -15.86 25.58
CA SER A 65 3.88 -14.63 25.34
C SER A 65 3.30 -14.05 26.63
N LEU A 66 3.53 -14.69 27.79
CA LEU A 66 2.92 -14.29 29.05
C LEU A 66 3.28 -12.87 29.49
N PRO A 67 4.52 -12.35 29.37
CA PRO A 67 4.79 -10.95 29.72
C PRO A 67 3.99 -9.95 28.89
N TRP A 68 3.81 -10.25 27.60
CA TRP A 68 3.00 -9.43 26.70
C TRP A 68 1.50 -9.53 27.03
N GLN A 69 1.02 -10.70 27.44
CA GLN A 69 -0.35 -10.88 27.93
C GLN A 69 -0.59 -10.21 29.30
N ILE A 70 0.43 -10.15 30.17
CA ILE A 70 0.41 -9.38 31.42
C ILE A 70 0.22 -7.90 31.10
N LEU A 71 0.99 -7.36 30.15
CA LEU A 71 0.80 -6.00 29.64
C LEU A 71 -0.65 -5.80 29.18
N ALA A 72 -1.16 -6.67 28.31
CA ALA A 72 -2.53 -6.56 27.78
C ALA A 72 -3.59 -6.56 28.89
N ASN A 73 -3.52 -7.51 29.83
CA ASN A 73 -4.47 -7.61 30.93
C ASN A 73 -4.35 -6.45 31.92
N SER A 74 -3.16 -5.88 32.09
CA SER A 74 -2.94 -4.75 32.98
C SER A 74 -3.60 -3.45 32.51
N VAL A 75 -3.87 -3.31 31.20
CA VAL A 75 -4.48 -2.11 30.60
C VAL A 75 -5.89 -2.33 30.06
N ALA A 76 -6.42 -3.54 30.19
CA ALA A 76 -7.74 -3.91 29.67
C ALA A 76 -8.87 -3.12 30.33
N GLY A 77 -9.90 -2.81 29.54
CA GLY A 77 -11.08 -2.07 30.01
C GLY A 77 -10.73 -0.63 30.41
N ASP A 78 -11.14 -0.22 31.60
CA ASP A 78 -10.88 1.08 32.22
C ASP A 78 -9.92 0.93 33.43
N SER A 79 -8.87 0.13 33.23
CA SER A 79 -7.81 -0.11 34.22
C SER A 79 -7.21 1.21 34.74
N PRO A 80 -6.95 1.32 36.05
CA PRO A 80 -6.27 2.48 36.63
C PRO A 80 -4.82 2.61 36.16
N LEU A 81 -4.23 1.55 35.61
CA LEU A 81 -2.82 1.54 35.20
C LEU A 81 -2.57 2.09 33.79
N GLN A 82 -3.61 2.49 33.05
CA GLN A 82 -3.42 2.88 31.65
C GLN A 82 -2.46 4.06 31.45
N ASP A 83 -2.45 5.03 32.36
CA ASP A 83 -1.52 6.18 32.28
C ASP A 83 -0.07 5.76 32.55
N GLU A 84 0.14 4.91 33.55
CA GLU A 84 1.45 4.35 33.88
C GLU A 84 1.98 3.47 32.73
N ALA A 85 1.13 2.61 32.18
CA ALA A 85 1.46 1.77 31.04
C ALA A 85 1.82 2.60 29.80
N TRP A 86 1.05 3.65 29.51
CA TRP A 86 1.36 4.54 28.39
C TRP A 86 2.68 5.27 28.59
N ALA A 87 2.97 5.76 29.80
CA ALA A 87 4.24 6.38 30.14
C ALA A 87 5.43 5.41 29.98
N PHE A 88 5.25 4.14 30.36
CA PHE A 88 6.23 3.08 30.14
C PHE A 88 6.48 2.84 28.64
N LEU A 89 5.42 2.64 27.86
CA LEU A 89 5.52 2.35 26.41
C LEU A 89 6.07 3.52 25.60
N THR A 90 5.83 4.75 26.03
CA THR A 90 6.26 5.98 25.34
C THR A 90 7.54 6.60 25.92
N LYS A 91 8.25 5.88 26.79
CA LYS A 91 9.56 6.31 27.29
C LYS A 91 10.54 6.44 26.12
N PHE A 92 11.30 7.55 26.10
CA PHE A 92 12.31 7.82 25.07
C PHE A 92 13.72 7.90 25.67
N PRO A 93 14.75 7.24 25.08
CA PRO A 93 14.68 6.38 23.89
C PRO A 93 13.80 5.14 24.12
N PRO A 94 13.20 4.56 23.06
CA PRO A 94 12.32 3.41 23.22
C PRO A 94 13.03 2.25 23.90
N ILE A 95 12.42 1.71 24.96
CA ILE A 95 12.95 0.57 25.73
C ILE A 95 12.18 -0.72 25.49
N LEU A 96 11.03 -0.66 24.80
CA LEU A 96 10.21 -1.83 24.52
C LEU A 96 10.94 -2.72 23.51
N PRO A 97 11.17 -4.01 23.80
CA PRO A 97 11.75 -4.93 22.83
C PRO A 97 10.78 -5.21 21.68
N LEU A 98 11.31 -5.70 20.56
CA LEU A 98 10.51 -6.10 19.41
C LEU A 98 9.87 -7.48 19.66
N PRO A 99 8.55 -7.66 19.45
CA PRO A 99 7.92 -8.98 19.49
C PRO A 99 8.60 -9.96 18.52
N VAL A 100 8.80 -11.21 18.94
CA VAL A 100 9.45 -12.27 18.14
C VAL A 100 8.52 -13.46 17.86
N THR A 101 7.28 -13.42 18.34
CA THR A 101 6.22 -14.39 17.97
C THR A 101 4.89 -13.67 17.69
N SER A 102 4.03 -14.29 16.88
CA SER A 102 2.69 -13.76 16.58
C SER A 102 1.85 -13.54 17.84
N ALA A 103 1.96 -14.43 18.83
CA ALA A 103 1.23 -14.30 20.10
C ALA A 103 1.68 -13.10 20.95
N GLN A 104 2.97 -12.75 20.91
CA GLN A 104 3.48 -11.54 21.58
C GLN A 104 2.94 -10.29 20.88
N LEU A 105 2.95 -10.28 19.54
CA LEU A 105 2.44 -9.16 18.76
C LEU A 105 0.93 -8.96 18.95
N ALA A 106 0.13 -10.03 18.95
CA ALA A 106 -1.31 -9.93 19.20
C ALA A 106 -1.61 -9.33 20.59
N ALA A 107 -0.88 -9.76 21.63
CA ALA A 107 -1.03 -9.18 22.96
C ALA A 107 -0.61 -7.69 23.00
N PHE A 108 0.44 -7.31 22.26
CA PHE A 108 0.82 -5.91 22.09
C PHE A 108 -0.28 -5.09 21.38
N GLU A 109 -0.86 -5.62 20.30
CA GLU A 109 -1.97 -4.97 19.58
C GLU A 109 -3.19 -4.74 20.51
N ILE A 110 -3.57 -5.74 21.31
CA ILE A 110 -4.64 -5.61 22.32
C ILE A 110 -4.32 -4.51 23.35
N SER A 111 -3.06 -4.43 23.78
CA SER A 111 -2.59 -3.42 24.72
C SER A 111 -2.72 -2.02 24.13
N ILE A 112 -2.24 -1.81 22.90
CA ILE A 112 -2.33 -0.52 22.21
C ILE A 112 -3.78 -0.12 21.99
N TRP A 113 -4.61 -1.03 21.49
CA TRP A 113 -6.04 -0.76 21.28
C TRP A 113 -6.72 -0.29 22.56
N SER A 114 -6.52 -1.00 23.67
CA SER A 114 -7.11 -0.64 24.97
C SER A 114 -6.66 0.75 25.44
N LEU A 115 -5.40 1.13 25.16
CA LEU A 115 -4.84 2.39 25.57
C LEU A 115 -5.33 3.58 24.74
N ILE A 116 -5.59 3.41 23.44
CA ILE A 116 -5.96 4.50 22.53
C ILE A 116 -7.47 4.66 22.31
N LEU A 117 -8.26 3.59 22.48
CA LEU A 117 -9.68 3.52 22.07
C LEU A 117 -10.52 4.73 22.49
N ASN A 118 -10.39 5.17 23.74
CA ASN A 118 -11.15 6.30 24.30
C ASN A 118 -10.23 7.48 24.68
N ASN A 119 -9.03 7.56 24.09
CA ASN A 119 -8.04 8.58 24.46
C ASN A 119 -7.33 9.17 23.23
N ASN A 120 -7.92 10.25 22.70
CA ASN A 120 -7.40 10.97 21.53
C ASN A 120 -5.99 11.54 21.75
N LYS A 121 -5.61 11.85 23.00
CA LYS A 121 -4.26 12.35 23.31
C LYS A 121 -3.22 11.24 23.10
N ARG A 122 -3.50 10.02 23.54
CA ARG A 122 -2.63 8.86 23.32
C ARG A 122 -2.60 8.46 21.84
N LEU A 123 -3.74 8.48 21.15
CA LEU A 123 -3.77 8.27 19.70
C LEU A 123 -2.89 9.29 18.95
N SER A 124 -3.01 10.57 19.30
CA SER A 124 -2.18 11.62 18.73
C SER A 124 -0.70 11.37 19.02
N GLN A 125 -0.34 11.03 20.26
CA GLN A 125 1.04 10.69 20.62
C GLN A 125 1.56 9.46 19.88
N LEU A 126 0.75 8.42 19.68
CA LEU A 126 1.09 7.24 18.86
C LEU A 126 1.51 7.67 17.44
N CYS A 127 0.80 8.64 16.86
CA CYS A 127 1.00 9.05 15.48
C CYS A 127 2.00 10.21 15.30
N THR A 128 2.42 10.90 16.36
CA THR A 128 3.21 12.13 16.23
C THR A 128 4.47 12.19 17.08
N SER A 129 4.55 11.42 18.17
CA SER A 129 5.73 11.42 19.04
C SER A 129 6.77 10.40 18.58
N PRO A 130 8.09 10.63 18.79
CA PRO A 130 9.13 9.67 18.40
C PRO A 130 8.92 8.26 18.98
N ALA A 131 8.53 8.16 20.26
CA ALA A 131 8.25 6.87 20.89
C ALA A 131 6.95 6.24 20.35
N GLY A 132 5.91 7.04 20.13
CA GLY A 132 4.67 6.57 19.49
C GLY A 132 4.91 6.01 18.09
N LEU A 133 5.72 6.69 17.27
CA LEU A 133 6.05 6.23 15.93
C LEU A 133 6.83 4.90 15.95
N TYR A 134 7.65 4.66 16.97
CA TYR A 134 8.29 3.36 17.18
C TYR A 134 7.26 2.25 17.48
N LEU A 135 6.26 2.54 18.33
CA LEU A 135 5.16 1.59 18.58
C LEU A 135 4.34 1.34 17.31
N LEU A 136 4.07 2.38 16.53
CA LEU A 136 3.36 2.30 15.26
C LEU A 136 4.12 1.44 14.25
N ASP A 137 5.45 1.55 14.17
CA ASP A 137 6.26 0.69 13.32
C ASP A 137 6.09 -0.80 13.68
N ILE A 138 6.09 -1.14 14.97
CA ILE A 138 5.86 -2.53 15.41
C ILE A 138 4.50 -3.03 14.92
N LEU A 139 3.47 -2.18 14.96
CA LEU A 139 2.12 -2.55 14.53
C LEU A 139 2.04 -2.73 13.01
N VAL A 140 2.75 -1.92 12.23
CA VAL A 140 2.54 -1.88 10.76
C VAL A 140 3.63 -2.58 9.96
N ASP A 141 4.71 -3.05 10.59
CA ASP A 141 5.77 -3.84 9.95
C ASP A 141 5.25 -5.24 9.57
N GLN A 142 4.83 -5.37 8.32
CA GLN A 142 4.41 -6.65 7.73
C GLN A 142 5.57 -7.36 7.01
N ASP A 143 6.71 -6.69 6.85
CA ASP A 143 7.85 -7.21 6.09
C ASP A 143 8.75 -8.08 6.95
N ARG A 144 8.85 -7.79 8.25
CA ARG A 144 9.67 -8.55 9.18
C ARG A 144 9.19 -9.98 9.43
N HIS A 145 7.87 -10.17 9.47
CA HIS A 145 7.25 -11.46 9.82
C HIS A 145 6.10 -11.79 8.87
N PRO A 146 6.41 -12.18 7.60
CA PRO A 146 5.41 -12.32 6.55
C PRO A 146 4.42 -13.47 6.79
N ASP A 147 4.78 -14.47 7.60
CA ASP A 147 3.97 -15.67 7.84
C ASP A 147 3.02 -15.52 9.05
N TRP A 148 3.05 -14.38 9.75
CA TRP A 148 2.22 -14.18 10.92
C TRP A 148 0.81 -13.79 10.50
N GLN A 149 -0.17 -14.61 10.88
CA GLN A 149 -1.58 -14.24 10.76
C GLN A 149 -1.85 -13.06 11.70
N ARG A 150 -2.17 -11.89 11.11
CA ARG A 150 -2.54 -10.68 11.86
C ARG A 150 -4.04 -10.68 12.13
N GLU A 151 -4.41 -10.49 13.39
CA GLU A 151 -5.80 -10.59 13.86
C GLU A 151 -6.66 -9.37 13.51
N SER A 152 -7.97 -9.48 13.75
CA SER A 152 -8.96 -8.41 13.52
C SER A 152 -8.69 -7.09 14.26
N ILE A 153 -7.97 -7.13 15.39
CA ILE A 153 -7.76 -5.94 16.21
C ILE A 153 -6.80 -4.94 15.57
N LEU A 154 -5.81 -5.41 14.82
CA LEU A 154 -4.92 -4.53 14.06
C LEU A 154 -5.71 -3.66 13.09
N PHE A 155 -6.65 -4.25 12.34
CA PHE A 155 -7.52 -3.49 11.44
C PHE A 155 -8.37 -2.45 12.19
N ARG A 156 -8.80 -2.73 13.43
CA ARG A 156 -9.51 -1.73 14.26
C ARG A 156 -8.60 -0.57 14.66
N ILE A 157 -7.36 -0.85 15.04
CA ILE A 157 -6.36 0.19 15.33
C ILE A 157 -6.14 1.05 14.09
N ILE A 158 -5.93 0.44 12.93
CA ILE A 158 -5.71 1.17 11.68
C ILE A 158 -6.94 1.99 11.28
N SER A 159 -8.15 1.40 11.35
CA SER A 159 -9.41 2.12 11.10
C SER A 159 -9.55 3.34 12.01
N HIS A 160 -9.17 3.21 13.29
CA HIS A 160 -9.21 4.32 14.24
C HIS A 160 -8.18 5.41 13.92
N ILE A 161 -6.96 5.04 13.49
CA ILE A 161 -5.94 5.99 12.99
C ILE A 161 -6.46 6.75 11.76
N LEU A 162 -7.03 6.03 10.79
CA LEU A 162 -7.55 6.60 9.55
C LEU A 162 -8.73 7.54 9.81
N SER A 163 -9.68 7.13 10.64
CA SER A 163 -10.88 7.92 11.00
C SER A 163 -10.53 9.21 11.75
N ASN A 164 -9.33 9.31 12.33
CA ASN A 164 -8.86 10.50 13.04
C ASN A 164 -7.85 11.35 12.24
N GLY A 165 -7.73 11.11 10.92
CA GLY A 165 -6.94 11.98 10.03
C GLY A 165 -5.43 11.69 10.01
N TYR A 166 -4.98 10.54 10.50
CA TYR A 166 -3.56 10.17 10.53
C TYR A 166 -3.11 9.28 9.37
N ALA A 167 -3.86 9.26 8.25
CA ALA A 167 -3.55 8.44 7.09
C ALA A 167 -2.17 8.73 6.48
N GLU A 168 -1.76 10.00 6.44
CA GLU A 168 -0.44 10.40 5.95
C GLU A 168 0.69 9.80 6.78
N ILE A 169 0.55 9.82 8.11
CA ILE A 169 1.53 9.21 9.02
C ILE A 169 1.64 7.72 8.75
N LEU A 170 0.50 7.02 8.68
CA LEU A 170 0.45 5.58 8.43
C LEU A 170 1.21 5.21 7.15
N ILE A 171 0.94 5.93 6.05
CA ILE A 171 1.61 5.71 4.76
C ILE A 171 3.11 5.98 4.87
N LYS A 172 3.51 7.10 5.49
CA LYS A 172 4.93 7.44 5.67
C LYS A 172 5.68 6.36 6.45
N ARG A 173 5.07 5.78 7.49
CA ARG A 173 5.68 4.65 8.23
C ARG A 173 5.78 3.41 7.37
N ALA A 174 4.69 3.02 6.71
CA ALA A 174 4.66 1.84 5.83
C ALA A 174 5.77 1.88 4.75
N VAL A 175 6.00 3.05 4.13
CA VAL A 175 7.04 3.25 3.12
C VAL A 175 8.46 3.01 3.64
N LEU A 176 8.71 3.33 4.91
CA LEU A 176 10.00 3.11 5.57
C LEU A 176 10.26 1.63 5.89
N LEU A 177 9.19 0.85 6.09
CA LEU A 177 9.27 -0.55 6.53
C LEU A 177 9.44 -1.50 5.35
N GLY A 178 8.57 -1.42 4.33
CA GLY A 178 8.69 -2.28 3.17
C GLY A 178 7.42 -2.43 2.34
N PHE A 179 7.46 -3.34 1.36
CA PHE A 179 6.42 -3.48 0.35
C PHE A 179 5.17 -4.18 0.87
N ARG A 180 5.31 -5.10 1.85
CA ARG A 180 4.14 -5.72 2.50
C ARG A 180 3.44 -4.70 3.39
N SER A 181 4.22 -3.87 4.08
CA SER A 181 3.70 -2.80 4.94
C SER A 181 2.96 -1.73 4.12
N ILE A 182 3.51 -1.36 2.95
CA ILE A 182 2.81 -0.50 1.97
C ILE A 182 1.48 -1.12 1.55
N TYR A 183 1.49 -2.37 1.10
CA TYR A 183 0.29 -3.07 0.67
C TYR A 183 -0.78 -3.07 1.76
N PHE A 184 -0.39 -3.44 2.98
CA PHE A 184 -1.29 -3.46 4.13
C PHE A 184 -1.92 -2.09 4.43
N ALA A 185 -1.12 -1.02 4.44
CA ALA A 185 -1.64 0.32 4.72
C ALA A 185 -2.65 0.77 3.65
N VAL A 186 -2.35 0.51 2.37
CA VAL A 186 -3.25 0.86 1.25
C VAL A 186 -4.52 0.00 1.26
N ASP A 187 -4.38 -1.31 1.48
CA ASP A 187 -5.50 -2.24 1.59
C ASP A 187 -6.44 -1.83 2.74
N ALA A 188 -5.88 -1.50 3.92
CA ALA A 188 -6.67 -1.01 5.04
C ALA A 188 -7.45 0.28 4.68
N MET A 189 -6.81 1.22 3.98
CA MET A 189 -7.50 2.41 3.47
C MET A 189 -8.61 2.06 2.47
N SER A 190 -8.41 1.07 1.60
CA SER A 190 -9.41 0.65 0.60
C SER A 190 -10.69 0.08 1.22
N ARG A 191 -10.62 -0.40 2.46
CA ARG A 191 -11.74 -0.98 3.21
C ARG A 191 -12.54 0.04 4.00
N GLU A 192 -12.02 1.25 4.20
CA GLU A 192 -12.71 2.29 4.96
C GLU A 192 -13.84 2.92 4.14
N PRO A 193 -15.06 3.03 4.69
CA PRO A 193 -16.16 3.73 4.05
C PRO A 193 -15.92 5.24 4.13
N PHE A 194 -15.13 5.80 3.20
CA PHE A 194 -14.98 7.25 3.10
C PHE A 194 -16.31 7.87 2.65
N VAL A 195 -17.06 8.42 3.61
CA VAL A 195 -18.38 9.04 3.38
C VAL A 195 -18.26 10.36 2.62
N ALA A 196 -17.24 11.17 2.92
CA ALA A 196 -16.95 12.43 2.24
C ALA A 196 -15.64 12.35 1.42
N VAL A 197 -15.53 13.14 0.34
CA VAL A 197 -14.25 13.27 -0.37
C VAL A 197 -13.31 14.13 0.47
N ASP A 198 -12.32 13.48 1.09
CA ASP A 198 -11.22 14.17 1.74
C ASP A 198 -10.12 14.52 0.71
N LEU A 199 -10.10 15.79 0.30
CA LEU A 199 -9.12 16.33 -0.64
C LEU A 199 -7.70 16.35 -0.04
N SER A 200 -7.55 16.33 1.28
CA SER A 200 -6.23 16.39 1.94
C SER A 200 -5.40 15.13 1.74
N LEU A 201 -6.03 14.02 1.33
CA LEU A 201 -5.36 12.75 1.08
C LEU A 201 -4.66 12.69 -0.29
N PHE A 202 -5.04 13.54 -1.25
CA PHE A 202 -4.47 13.49 -2.61
C PHE A 202 -2.94 13.59 -2.63
N PRO A 203 -2.28 14.54 -1.94
CA PRO A 203 -0.82 14.60 -1.86
C PRO A 203 -0.19 13.29 -1.39
N THR A 204 -0.76 12.69 -0.34
CA THR A 204 -0.29 11.42 0.21
C THR A 204 -0.45 10.28 -0.81
N LEU A 205 -1.59 10.23 -1.50
CA LEU A 205 -1.87 9.24 -2.53
C LEU A 205 -0.96 9.43 -3.77
N TYR A 206 -0.66 10.67 -4.19
CA TYR A 206 0.31 10.92 -5.25
C TYR A 206 1.72 10.51 -4.84
N LEU A 207 2.13 10.85 -3.62
CA LEU A 207 3.44 10.46 -3.08
C LEU A 207 3.60 8.94 -3.09
N ILE A 208 2.62 8.18 -2.59
CA ILE A 208 2.73 6.73 -2.55
C ILE A 208 2.63 6.10 -3.94
N THR A 209 1.78 6.62 -4.85
CA THR A 209 1.76 6.22 -6.27
C THR A 209 3.15 6.38 -6.88
N ARG A 210 3.78 7.54 -6.71
CA ARG A 210 5.11 7.84 -7.22
C ARG A 210 6.15 6.85 -6.69
N LEU A 211 6.14 6.60 -5.37
CA LEU A 211 7.12 5.71 -4.74
C LEU A 211 6.95 4.26 -5.16
N ILE A 212 5.71 3.77 -5.25
CA ILE A 212 5.41 2.42 -5.73
C ILE A 212 5.82 2.29 -7.20
N ALA A 213 5.41 3.23 -8.05
CA ALA A 213 5.74 3.21 -9.48
C ALA A 213 7.25 3.19 -9.71
N LYS A 214 7.98 4.07 -9.01
CA LYS A 214 9.45 4.12 -9.06
C LYS A 214 10.10 2.81 -8.64
N ARG A 215 9.69 2.24 -7.49
CA ARG A 215 10.25 0.98 -6.98
C ARG A 215 9.94 -0.19 -7.90
N LEU A 216 8.73 -0.25 -8.45
CA LEU A 216 8.32 -1.29 -9.39
C LEU A 216 9.08 -1.16 -10.72
N HIS A 217 9.21 0.04 -11.28
CA HIS A 217 10.02 0.32 -12.46
C HIS A 217 11.47 -0.13 -12.26
N GLN A 218 12.10 0.25 -11.14
CA GLN A 218 13.47 -0.14 -10.82
C GLN A 218 13.62 -1.66 -10.73
N ARG A 219 12.73 -2.33 -9.98
CA ARG A 219 12.78 -3.79 -9.81
C ARG A 219 12.57 -4.52 -11.13
N VAL A 220 11.56 -4.13 -11.91
CA VAL A 220 11.29 -4.71 -13.23
C VAL A 220 12.47 -4.48 -14.16
N SER A 221 13.12 -3.32 -14.13
CA SER A 221 14.28 -3.03 -14.98
C SER A 221 15.48 -3.91 -14.64
N SER A 222 15.80 -4.08 -13.36
CA SER A 222 17.00 -4.79 -12.91
C SER A 222 16.88 -6.31 -12.89
N MET A 223 15.66 -6.85 -12.83
CA MET A 223 15.42 -8.29 -12.69
C MET A 223 15.89 -9.07 -13.93
N ASP A 224 16.41 -10.29 -13.76
CA ASP A 224 16.67 -11.22 -14.86
C ASP A 224 15.38 -11.96 -15.25
N LYS A 225 14.86 -11.68 -16.45
CA LYS A 225 13.58 -12.23 -16.92
C LYS A 225 13.71 -13.71 -17.33
N SER A 226 14.93 -14.21 -17.51
CA SER A 226 15.17 -15.62 -17.85
C SER A 226 15.16 -16.53 -16.61
N ASN A 227 15.38 -15.97 -15.42
CA ASN A 227 15.43 -16.70 -14.16
C ASN A 227 14.95 -15.84 -12.99
N ILE A 228 13.63 -15.65 -12.90
CA ILE A 228 13.01 -14.80 -11.86
C ILE A 228 12.96 -15.56 -10.53
N SER A 229 13.53 -14.98 -9.49
CA SER A 229 13.52 -15.55 -8.14
C SER A 229 12.15 -15.39 -7.45
N GLU A 230 11.83 -16.28 -6.51
CA GLU A 230 10.61 -16.17 -5.69
C GLU A 230 10.57 -14.85 -4.90
N ALA A 231 11.73 -14.37 -4.43
CA ALA A 231 11.83 -13.10 -3.72
C ALA A 231 11.52 -11.90 -4.63
N ASP A 232 12.02 -11.90 -5.87
CA ASP A 232 11.70 -10.86 -6.86
C ASP A 232 10.20 -10.89 -7.21
N LEU A 233 9.67 -12.07 -7.48
CA LEU A 233 8.26 -12.25 -7.80
C LEU A 233 7.37 -11.74 -6.66
N THR A 234 7.71 -12.06 -5.41
CA THR A 234 6.99 -11.57 -4.23
C THR A 234 6.98 -10.05 -4.16
N VAL A 235 8.14 -9.40 -4.34
CA VAL A 235 8.24 -7.93 -4.32
C VAL A 235 7.38 -7.32 -5.42
N VAL A 236 7.48 -7.86 -6.64
CA VAL A 236 6.71 -7.38 -7.80
C VAL A 236 5.22 -7.52 -7.54
N THR A 237 4.75 -8.67 -7.07
CA THR A 237 3.34 -8.91 -6.76
C THR A 237 2.80 -7.89 -5.76
N TYR A 238 3.45 -7.71 -4.61
CA TYR A 238 2.98 -6.75 -3.60
C TYR A 238 3.01 -5.31 -4.11
N LEU A 239 4.04 -4.89 -4.85
CA LEU A 239 4.10 -3.54 -5.43
C LEU A 239 3.02 -3.33 -6.49
N SER A 240 2.78 -4.31 -7.36
CA SER A 240 1.71 -4.28 -8.37
C SER A 240 0.33 -4.20 -7.73
N GLU A 241 0.03 -5.04 -6.73
CA GLU A 241 -1.25 -4.98 -6.02
C GLU A 241 -1.42 -3.65 -5.28
N SER A 242 -0.36 -3.17 -4.61
CA SER A 242 -0.38 -1.85 -3.95
C SER A 242 -0.66 -0.73 -4.96
N PHE A 243 -0.02 -0.76 -6.13
CA PHE A 243 -0.23 0.22 -7.19
C PHE A 243 -1.69 0.22 -7.64
N LYS A 244 -2.24 -0.96 -7.94
CA LYS A 244 -3.65 -1.11 -8.34
C LYS A 244 -4.61 -0.56 -7.29
N LEU A 245 -4.38 -0.87 -6.02
CA LEU A 245 -5.22 -0.36 -4.93
C LEU A 245 -5.13 1.16 -4.77
N VAL A 246 -3.92 1.74 -4.83
CA VAL A 246 -3.76 3.20 -4.74
C VAL A 246 -4.44 3.92 -5.91
N ILE A 247 -4.30 3.41 -7.14
CA ILE A 247 -4.98 3.99 -8.30
C ILE A 247 -6.50 3.87 -8.15
N SER A 248 -7.01 2.74 -7.66
CA SER A 248 -8.44 2.58 -7.36
C SER A 248 -8.94 3.57 -6.30
N LEU A 249 -8.15 3.82 -5.24
CA LEU A 249 -8.46 4.81 -4.21
C LEU A 249 -8.50 6.25 -4.74
N LEU A 250 -7.56 6.61 -5.62
CA LEU A 250 -7.52 7.90 -6.30
C LEU A 250 -8.71 8.05 -7.25
N TYR A 251 -8.97 7.02 -8.06
CA TYR A 251 -10.03 7.01 -9.05
C TYR A 251 -11.42 7.10 -8.40
N THR A 252 -11.68 6.34 -7.33
CA THR A 252 -12.95 6.41 -6.57
C THR A 252 -13.20 7.83 -6.01
N ARG A 253 -12.14 8.51 -5.55
CA ARG A 253 -12.24 9.90 -5.06
C ARG A 253 -12.50 10.88 -6.19
N TYR A 254 -11.79 10.70 -7.31
CA TYR A 254 -12.00 11.46 -8.53
C TYR A 254 -13.43 11.32 -9.06
N GLU A 255 -13.99 10.11 -9.13
CA GLU A 255 -15.38 9.90 -9.55
C GLU A 255 -16.37 10.65 -8.65
N LYS A 256 -16.23 10.51 -7.33
CA LYS A 256 -17.07 11.27 -6.38
C LYS A 256 -16.97 12.78 -6.58
N LEU A 257 -15.78 13.32 -6.87
CA LEU A 257 -15.60 14.75 -7.17
C LEU A 257 -16.32 15.17 -8.45
N THR A 258 -16.18 14.39 -9.51
CA THR A 258 -16.86 14.68 -10.78
C THR A 258 -18.39 14.64 -10.64
N LEU A 259 -18.92 13.75 -9.81
CA LEU A 259 -20.35 13.70 -9.49
C LEU A 259 -20.81 14.95 -8.74
N ILE A 260 -20.05 15.39 -7.72
CA ILE A 260 -20.35 16.62 -6.98
C ILE A 260 -20.29 17.85 -7.89
N HIS A 261 -19.27 17.96 -8.75
CA HIS A 261 -19.13 19.09 -9.67
C HIS A 261 -20.31 19.22 -10.66
N ASN A 262 -20.92 18.09 -11.03
CA ASN A 262 -22.09 18.07 -11.91
C ASN A 262 -23.41 18.34 -11.16
N ASP A 263 -23.40 18.45 -9.83
CA ASP A 263 -24.55 18.86 -9.03
C ASP A 263 -24.70 20.39 -9.08
N SER A 264 -25.86 20.86 -9.54
CA SER A 264 -26.18 22.28 -9.71
C SER A 264 -26.16 23.07 -8.39
N ASN A 265 -26.19 22.40 -7.23
CA ASN A 265 -26.18 23.03 -5.91
C ASN A 265 -24.78 23.18 -5.28
N GLN A 266 -23.74 22.53 -5.83
CA GLN A 266 -22.36 22.59 -5.30
C GLN A 266 -21.35 22.81 -6.43
N LYS A 267 -21.04 24.09 -6.71
CA LYS A 267 -19.97 24.45 -7.66
C LYS A 267 -18.60 24.36 -6.98
N ILE A 268 -17.97 23.18 -7.03
CA ILE A 268 -16.53 23.06 -6.76
C ILE A 268 -15.78 23.40 -8.04
N ASP A 269 -14.91 24.41 -7.99
CA ASP A 269 -13.94 24.66 -9.07
C ASP A 269 -12.78 23.67 -8.92
N ILE A 270 -12.88 22.53 -9.59
CA ILE A 270 -11.89 21.45 -9.56
C ILE A 270 -10.50 21.98 -9.95
N ALA A 271 -10.42 22.83 -10.97
CA ALA A 271 -9.13 23.33 -11.46
C ALA A 271 -8.44 24.19 -10.39
N HIS A 272 -9.19 25.06 -9.72
CA HIS A 272 -8.66 25.88 -8.63
C HIS A 272 -8.24 25.04 -7.41
N GLU A 273 -9.10 24.13 -6.96
CA GLU A 273 -8.86 23.31 -5.76
C GLU A 273 -7.64 22.40 -5.90
N PHE A 274 -7.39 21.89 -7.10
CA PHE A 274 -6.31 20.98 -7.37
C PHE A 274 -5.02 21.68 -7.76
N GLN A 275 -5.01 22.95 -8.16
CA GLN A 275 -3.79 23.67 -8.59
C GLN A 275 -2.60 23.50 -7.61
N ARG A 276 -2.88 23.49 -6.30
CA ARG A 276 -1.89 23.26 -5.23
C ARG A 276 -1.21 21.89 -5.23
N TYR A 277 -1.81 20.87 -5.86
CA TYR A 277 -1.35 19.49 -5.91
C TYR A 277 -0.68 19.12 -7.23
N TYR A 278 -0.62 20.06 -8.19
CA TYR A 278 -0.05 19.81 -9.51
C TYR A 278 1.40 19.30 -9.43
N HIS A 279 2.23 19.88 -8.56
CA HIS A 279 3.63 19.46 -8.43
C HIS A 279 3.75 17.96 -8.04
N ASP A 280 2.99 17.53 -7.02
CA ASP A 280 2.99 16.13 -6.58
C ASP A 280 2.43 15.20 -7.66
N SER A 281 1.37 15.63 -8.35
CA SER A 281 0.80 14.88 -9.47
C SER A 281 1.79 14.74 -10.63
N SER A 282 2.50 15.80 -11.01
CA SER A 282 3.49 15.79 -12.10
C SER A 282 4.66 14.84 -11.78
N LEU A 283 5.16 14.88 -10.54
CA LEU A 283 6.19 13.94 -10.08
C LEU A 283 5.70 12.48 -10.14
N ALA A 284 4.44 12.22 -9.81
CA ALA A 284 3.85 10.90 -9.93
C ALA A 284 3.66 10.47 -11.41
N THR A 285 3.18 11.38 -12.27
CA THR A 285 3.02 11.16 -13.72
C THR A 285 4.33 10.68 -14.36
N ASN A 286 5.45 11.32 -14.05
CA ASN A 286 6.75 10.96 -14.61
C ASN A 286 7.16 9.52 -14.23
N GLU A 287 7.05 9.13 -12.96
CA GLU A 287 7.39 7.77 -12.53
C GLU A 287 6.40 6.72 -13.07
N VAL A 288 5.12 7.08 -13.23
CA VAL A 288 4.09 6.21 -13.85
C VAL A 288 4.36 6.01 -15.35
N LEU A 289 4.80 7.04 -16.07
CA LEU A 289 5.19 6.92 -17.48
C LEU A 289 6.41 6.01 -17.65
N LEU A 290 7.42 6.12 -16.78
CA LEU A 290 8.59 5.24 -16.79
C LEU A 290 8.19 3.77 -16.52
N LEU A 291 7.31 3.54 -15.55
CA LEU A 291 6.76 2.22 -15.29
C LEU A 291 5.99 1.66 -16.50
N LEU A 292 5.13 2.47 -17.12
CA LEU A 292 4.41 2.07 -18.33
C LEU A 292 5.37 1.73 -19.48
N GLY A 293 6.42 2.54 -19.65
CA GLY A 293 7.50 2.33 -20.62
C GLY A 293 8.17 0.97 -20.47
N VAL A 294 8.67 0.65 -19.29
CA VAL A 294 9.35 -0.64 -19.06
C VAL A 294 8.40 -1.82 -19.24
N LEU A 295 7.14 -1.71 -18.77
CA LEU A 295 6.16 -2.79 -18.91
C LEU A 295 5.75 -2.99 -20.38
N ASN A 296 5.64 -1.93 -21.16
CA ASN A 296 5.36 -2.02 -22.59
C ASN A 296 6.49 -2.73 -23.36
N GLN A 297 7.74 -2.59 -22.90
CA GLN A 297 8.90 -3.26 -23.51
C GLN A 297 9.03 -4.73 -23.07
N CYS A 298 8.79 -5.02 -21.78
CA CYS A 298 9.07 -6.33 -21.21
C CYS A 298 7.89 -7.31 -21.28
N ILE A 299 6.64 -6.82 -21.31
CA ILE A 299 5.46 -7.68 -21.25
C ILE A 299 4.92 -7.91 -22.65
N PRO A 300 4.96 -9.16 -23.17
CA PRO A 300 4.38 -9.47 -24.46
C PRO A 300 2.87 -9.21 -24.43
N ARG A 301 2.33 -8.73 -25.54
CA ARG A 301 0.88 -8.61 -25.71
C ARG A 301 0.32 -9.99 -26.04
N LYS A 302 -0.73 -10.40 -25.33
CA LYS A 302 -1.48 -11.60 -25.69
C LYS A 302 -2.54 -11.22 -26.71
N THR A 303 -2.62 -11.96 -27.80
CA THR A 303 -3.69 -11.76 -28.79
C THR A 303 -4.33 -13.10 -29.09
N LEU A 304 -5.60 -13.09 -29.52
CA LEU A 304 -6.34 -14.27 -29.98
C LEU A 304 -5.61 -15.09 -31.07
N VAL A 305 -4.62 -14.46 -31.68
CA VAL A 305 -3.86 -14.93 -32.83
C VAL A 305 -2.56 -15.65 -32.40
N GLN A 306 -2.08 -15.44 -31.17
CA GLN A 306 -0.95 -16.19 -30.61
C GLN A 306 -1.40 -17.59 -30.21
N LYS A 307 -1.06 -18.58 -31.05
CA LYS A 307 -1.35 -20.00 -30.83
C LYS A 307 -0.47 -20.65 -29.77
N ILE A 308 0.68 -20.05 -29.44
CA ILE A 308 1.63 -20.60 -28.46
C ILE A 308 1.36 -19.92 -27.11
N PRO A 309 0.80 -20.63 -26.12
CA PRO A 309 0.70 -20.11 -24.76
C PRO A 309 2.10 -19.80 -24.25
N ILE A 310 2.27 -18.71 -23.49
CA ILE A 310 3.48 -18.51 -22.69
C ILE A 310 3.58 -19.76 -21.79
N PRO A 311 4.66 -20.57 -21.90
CA PRO A 311 4.76 -21.80 -21.13
C PRO A 311 4.77 -21.47 -19.63
N PRO A 312 4.13 -22.31 -18.80
CA PRO A 312 4.13 -22.09 -17.35
C PRO A 312 5.58 -22.07 -16.84
N GLY A 313 5.87 -21.10 -15.97
CA GLY A 313 7.20 -20.83 -15.45
C GLY A 313 7.31 -19.43 -14.85
N SER A 314 8.47 -19.09 -14.30
CA SER A 314 8.65 -17.86 -13.52
C SER A 314 8.39 -16.57 -14.32
N PHE A 315 8.59 -16.58 -15.64
CA PHE A 315 8.21 -15.46 -16.51
C PHE A 315 6.69 -15.31 -16.69
N TYR A 316 5.95 -16.43 -16.74
CA TYR A 316 4.49 -16.40 -16.77
C TYR A 316 3.95 -15.83 -15.46
N ASP A 317 4.46 -16.30 -14.32
CA ASP A 317 4.05 -15.81 -12.99
C ASP A 317 4.36 -14.31 -12.84
N PHE A 318 5.47 -13.85 -13.41
CA PHE A 318 5.77 -12.42 -13.49
C PHE A 318 4.74 -11.64 -14.33
N CYS A 319 4.36 -12.15 -15.50
CA CYS A 319 3.33 -11.52 -16.33
C CYS A 319 2.00 -11.39 -15.58
N GLU A 320 1.60 -12.44 -14.84
CA GLU A 320 0.41 -12.43 -13.98
C GLU A 320 0.57 -11.41 -12.82
N ALA A 321 1.73 -11.38 -12.16
CA ALA A 321 2.02 -10.46 -11.05
C ALA A 321 1.97 -8.98 -11.46
N VAL A 322 2.28 -8.63 -12.71
CA VAL A 322 2.12 -7.27 -13.26
C VAL A 322 0.84 -7.07 -14.06
N GLY A 323 -0.04 -8.07 -14.08
CA GLY A 323 -1.33 -8.03 -14.76
C GLY A 323 -2.16 -6.83 -14.28
N GLY A 324 -2.73 -6.08 -15.23
CA GLY A 324 -3.49 -4.86 -14.96
C GLY A 324 -2.66 -3.61 -14.70
N VAL A 325 -1.35 -3.70 -14.42
CA VAL A 325 -0.55 -2.52 -14.05
C VAL A 325 -0.45 -1.52 -15.22
N LYS A 326 -0.33 -1.98 -16.47
CA LYS A 326 -0.38 -1.12 -17.67
C LYS A 326 -1.69 -0.31 -17.71
N ARG A 327 -2.83 -0.95 -17.43
CA ARG A 327 -4.15 -0.29 -17.38
C ARG A 327 -4.18 0.77 -16.29
N GLU A 328 -3.70 0.44 -15.09
CA GLU A 328 -3.70 1.41 -13.99
C GLU A 328 -2.77 2.60 -14.22
N CYS A 329 -1.65 2.42 -14.93
CA CYS A 329 -0.82 3.54 -15.37
C CYS A 329 -1.61 4.50 -16.27
N VAL A 330 -2.35 3.94 -17.24
CA VAL A 330 -3.18 4.74 -18.15
C VAL A 330 -4.36 5.39 -17.41
N HIS A 331 -5.01 4.69 -16.47
CA HIS A 331 -6.04 5.27 -15.61
C HIS A 331 -5.52 6.49 -14.85
N PHE A 332 -4.35 6.36 -14.22
CA PHE A 332 -3.71 7.45 -13.49
C PHE A 332 -3.53 8.69 -14.36
N ILE A 333 -2.90 8.51 -15.54
CA ILE A 333 -2.64 9.60 -16.47
C ILE A 333 -3.95 10.20 -17.00
N THR A 334 -4.98 9.39 -17.21
CA THR A 334 -6.29 9.85 -17.70
C THR A 334 -6.93 10.87 -16.76
N PHE A 335 -7.00 10.57 -15.47
CA PHE A 335 -7.60 11.53 -14.53
C PHE A 335 -6.65 12.67 -14.20
N ALA A 336 -5.32 12.44 -14.15
CA ALA A 336 -4.35 13.52 -13.96
C ALA A 336 -4.39 14.54 -15.11
N ALA A 337 -4.57 14.12 -16.36
CA ALA A 337 -4.74 15.00 -17.51
C ALA A 337 -6.07 15.78 -17.47
N HIS A 338 -7.11 15.22 -16.87
CA HIS A 338 -8.38 15.92 -16.70
C HIS A 338 -8.31 16.95 -15.55
N LEU A 339 -7.70 16.58 -14.42
CA LEU A 339 -7.56 17.46 -13.26
C LEU A 339 -6.55 18.58 -13.49
N TYR A 340 -5.48 18.30 -14.25
CA TYR A 340 -4.39 19.25 -14.49
C TYR A 340 -4.03 19.31 -15.98
N PRO A 341 -4.38 20.41 -16.68
CA PRO A 341 -4.00 20.60 -18.08
C PRO A 341 -2.49 20.47 -18.33
N ALA A 342 -1.66 20.90 -17.39
CA ALA A 342 -0.20 20.81 -17.51
C ALA A 342 0.32 19.35 -17.54
N THR A 343 -0.44 18.36 -17.04
CA THR A 343 -0.10 16.93 -17.21
C THR A 343 -0.03 16.55 -18.70
N GLN A 344 -0.83 17.21 -19.56
CA GLN A 344 -0.82 16.95 -21.00
C GLN A 344 0.55 17.28 -21.62
N ASP A 345 1.17 18.37 -21.14
CA ASP A 345 2.50 18.79 -21.58
C ASP A 345 3.58 17.93 -20.92
N ASP A 346 3.44 17.55 -19.65
CA ASP A 346 4.36 16.62 -18.97
C ASP A 346 4.49 15.29 -19.73
N VAL A 347 3.36 14.73 -20.20
CA VAL A 347 3.33 13.50 -21.02
C VAL A 347 3.99 13.71 -22.39
N ARG A 348 3.79 14.86 -23.04
CA ARG A 348 4.45 15.19 -24.32
C ARG A 348 5.97 15.35 -24.16
N ASN A 349 6.40 15.98 -23.08
CA ASN A 349 7.80 16.33 -22.82
C ASN A 349 8.61 15.15 -22.27
N THR A 350 7.95 14.15 -21.70
CA THR A 350 8.60 12.88 -21.34
C THR A 350 8.97 12.13 -22.61
N ASP A 351 10.22 11.69 -22.72
CA ASP A 351 10.70 10.99 -23.90
C ASP A 351 9.85 9.74 -24.19
N GLY A 352 9.31 9.67 -25.40
CA GLY A 352 8.38 8.61 -25.82
C GLY A 352 7.03 8.59 -25.08
N GLY A 353 6.68 9.60 -24.28
CA GLY A 353 5.49 9.59 -23.41
C GLY A 353 4.16 9.48 -24.16
N LEU A 354 3.90 10.34 -25.14
CA LEU A 354 2.70 10.21 -25.99
C LEU A 354 2.72 8.90 -26.80
N SER A 355 3.90 8.50 -27.30
CA SER A 355 4.06 7.28 -28.09
C SER A 355 3.75 6.00 -27.29
N VAL A 356 4.17 5.92 -26.02
CA VAL A 356 3.89 4.77 -25.16
C VAL A 356 2.41 4.70 -24.78
N ILE A 357 1.74 5.85 -24.61
CA ILE A 357 0.29 5.87 -24.40
C ILE A 357 -0.43 5.33 -25.63
N LEU A 358 -0.10 5.85 -26.83
CA LEU A 358 -0.68 5.37 -28.08
C LEU A 358 -0.45 3.86 -28.29
N SER A 359 0.70 3.33 -27.86
CA SER A 359 0.98 1.91 -28.02
C SER A 359 0.08 1.01 -27.16
N GLN A 360 -0.58 1.55 -26.12
CA GLN A 360 -1.54 0.81 -25.30
C GLN A 360 -2.91 0.62 -26.00
N CYS A 361 -3.14 1.24 -27.17
CA CYS A 361 -4.33 0.98 -28.00
C CYS A 361 -4.29 -0.39 -28.71
N ASN A 362 -3.15 -1.09 -28.69
CA ASN A 362 -3.04 -2.41 -29.28
C ASN A 362 -3.77 -3.46 -28.44
N ILE A 363 -4.32 -4.48 -29.11
CA ILE A 363 -5.05 -5.57 -28.45
C ILE A 363 -4.11 -6.32 -27.51
N ASP A 364 -4.55 -6.52 -26.27
CA ASP A 364 -3.87 -7.30 -25.24
C ASP A 364 -4.92 -8.05 -24.39
N ASP A 365 -5.05 -9.36 -24.61
CA ASP A 365 -6.04 -10.20 -23.94
C ASP A 365 -5.75 -10.36 -22.43
N PHE A 366 -4.53 -10.06 -21.98
CA PHE A 366 -4.25 -9.94 -20.53
C PHE A 366 -4.90 -8.70 -19.91
N ASN A 367 -5.24 -7.70 -20.72
CA ASN A 367 -5.82 -6.44 -20.27
C ASN A 367 -6.99 -6.01 -21.17
N PRO A 368 -8.13 -6.72 -21.16
CA PRO A 368 -9.23 -6.51 -22.12
C PRO A 368 -9.77 -5.07 -22.20
N TYR A 369 -9.66 -4.29 -21.10
CA TYR A 369 -10.13 -2.91 -21.01
C TYR A 369 -9.04 -1.84 -21.25
N LEU A 370 -7.79 -2.24 -21.49
CA LEU A 370 -6.68 -1.29 -21.65
C LEU A 370 -6.91 -0.35 -22.82
N ARG A 371 -7.47 -0.86 -23.91
CA ARG A 371 -7.71 -0.08 -25.13
C ARG A 371 -8.73 1.04 -24.89
N GLU A 372 -9.86 0.73 -24.26
CA GLU A 372 -10.95 1.68 -23.99
C GLU A 372 -10.47 2.81 -23.10
N VAL A 373 -9.72 2.47 -22.05
CA VAL A 373 -9.11 3.45 -21.15
C VAL A 373 -8.09 4.30 -21.91
N THR A 374 -7.27 3.70 -22.77
CA THR A 374 -6.27 4.43 -23.56
C THR A 374 -6.94 5.43 -24.50
N VAL A 375 -8.05 5.07 -25.14
CA VAL A 375 -8.82 6.01 -25.99
C VAL A 375 -9.33 7.20 -25.17
N LEU A 376 -9.83 6.96 -23.95
CA LEU A 376 -10.24 8.04 -23.04
C LEU A 376 -9.05 8.91 -22.61
N CYS A 377 -7.91 8.29 -22.30
CA CYS A 377 -6.66 8.99 -21.97
C CYS A 377 -6.24 9.94 -23.09
N ILE A 378 -6.20 9.43 -24.32
CA ILE A 378 -5.85 10.22 -25.51
C ILE A 378 -6.81 11.41 -25.67
N ARG A 379 -8.12 11.21 -25.47
CA ARG A 379 -9.09 12.31 -25.51
C ARG A 379 -8.71 13.41 -24.51
N HIS A 380 -8.41 13.06 -23.25
CA HIS A 380 -8.02 14.05 -22.24
C HIS A 380 -6.67 14.70 -22.54
N LEU A 381 -5.72 13.97 -23.12
CA LEU A 381 -4.41 14.51 -23.51
C LEU A 381 -4.51 15.49 -24.69
N LEU A 382 -5.47 15.31 -25.59
CA LEU A 382 -5.64 16.17 -26.78
C LEU A 382 -6.65 17.31 -26.57
N GLN A 383 -7.52 17.20 -25.58
CA GLN A 383 -8.58 18.16 -25.34
C GLN A 383 -8.00 19.55 -25.06
N ASN A 384 -8.30 20.49 -25.96
CA ASN A 384 -7.82 21.88 -25.93
C ASN A 384 -6.29 22.02 -25.91
N ASN A 385 -5.54 21.04 -26.44
CA ASN A 385 -4.08 21.06 -26.50
C ASN A 385 -3.58 20.98 -27.96
N PRO A 386 -3.35 22.13 -28.63
CA PRO A 386 -2.94 22.14 -30.04
C PRO A 386 -1.57 21.51 -30.27
N ASP A 387 -0.65 21.58 -29.31
CA ASP A 387 0.68 20.97 -29.43
C ASP A 387 0.60 19.45 -29.43
N ASN A 388 -0.22 18.86 -28.55
CA ASN A 388 -0.49 17.42 -28.55
C ASN A 388 -1.22 17.00 -29.83
N GLN A 389 -2.18 17.80 -30.31
CA GLN A 389 -2.87 17.52 -31.57
C GLN A 389 -1.89 17.55 -32.76
N ALA A 390 -0.99 18.52 -32.80
CA ALA A 390 0.04 18.64 -33.83
C ALA A 390 1.02 17.45 -33.77
N PHE A 391 1.43 17.01 -32.58
CA PHE A 391 2.25 15.82 -32.41
C PHE A 391 1.59 14.59 -33.05
N ILE A 392 0.31 14.33 -32.75
CA ILE A 392 -0.44 13.20 -33.32
C ILE A 392 -0.63 13.36 -34.83
N ALA A 393 -0.96 14.56 -35.31
CA ALA A 393 -1.17 14.82 -36.74
C ALA A 393 0.10 14.61 -37.58
N ASN A 394 1.29 14.78 -36.97
CA ASN A 394 2.58 14.56 -37.63
C ASN A 394 3.06 13.09 -37.58
N LEU A 395 2.29 12.17 -36.97
CA LEU A 395 2.60 10.75 -37.01
C LEU A 395 2.35 10.19 -38.41
N ASN A 396 3.43 9.79 -39.08
CA ASN A 396 3.35 9.16 -40.39
C ASN A 396 3.30 7.63 -40.28
N PRO A 397 2.48 6.94 -41.08
CA PRO A 397 2.56 5.49 -41.20
C PRO A 397 3.94 5.07 -41.72
N VAL A 398 4.67 4.26 -40.95
CA VAL A 398 6.02 3.78 -41.34
C VAL A 398 5.96 2.39 -42.01
N GLY A 399 4.82 1.69 -41.93
CA GLY A 399 4.60 0.40 -42.57
C GLY A 399 3.50 -0.43 -41.88
N ILE A 400 3.23 -1.63 -42.39
CA ILE A 400 2.35 -2.62 -41.73
C ILE A 400 3.20 -3.68 -41.04
N SER A 401 2.86 -3.99 -39.80
CA SER A 401 3.42 -5.16 -39.11
C SER A 401 2.93 -6.44 -39.80
N LYS A 402 3.86 -7.28 -40.26
CA LYS A 402 3.52 -8.61 -40.77
C LYS A 402 2.79 -9.41 -39.70
N SER A 403 1.77 -10.16 -40.12
CA SER A 403 1.01 -11.04 -39.25
C SER A 403 1.23 -12.47 -39.71
N GLU A 404 1.91 -13.27 -38.88
CA GLU A 404 2.15 -14.70 -39.15
C GLU A 404 0.84 -15.44 -39.44
N VAL A 405 -0.26 -15.07 -38.78
CA VAL A 405 -1.56 -15.72 -39.01
C VAL A 405 -2.24 -15.28 -40.30
N LEU A 406 -2.05 -14.03 -40.74
CA LEU A 406 -2.47 -13.66 -42.09
C LEU A 406 -1.67 -14.47 -43.12
N GLU A 407 -0.36 -14.61 -42.89
CA GLU A 407 0.51 -15.39 -43.77
C GLU A 407 0.11 -16.87 -43.82
N GLU A 408 -0.18 -17.50 -42.67
CA GLU A 408 -0.72 -18.86 -42.58
C GLU A 408 -2.07 -19.01 -43.29
N ALA A 409 -2.93 -17.98 -43.19
CA ALA A 409 -4.23 -17.94 -43.87
C ALA A 409 -4.12 -17.65 -45.38
N GLY A 410 -2.91 -17.43 -45.91
CA GLY A 410 -2.68 -17.15 -47.32
C GLY A 410 -2.98 -15.71 -47.74
N TYR A 411 -2.91 -14.77 -46.80
CA TYR A 411 -3.10 -13.34 -47.02
C TYR A 411 -1.87 -12.53 -46.57
N ASP A 412 -1.73 -11.34 -47.13
CA ASP A 412 -0.79 -10.30 -46.70
C ASP A 412 -1.57 -8.99 -46.50
N SER A 413 -0.95 -8.01 -45.85
CA SER A 413 -1.55 -6.72 -45.54
C SER A 413 -0.80 -5.60 -46.27
N GLN A 414 -1.52 -4.77 -47.02
CA GLN A 414 -0.98 -3.61 -47.75
C GLN A 414 -1.69 -2.31 -47.34
N ILE A 415 -0.97 -1.19 -47.36
CA ILE A 415 -1.55 0.15 -47.19
C ILE A 415 -1.89 0.66 -48.58
N ASP A 416 -3.13 1.08 -48.81
CA ASP A 416 -3.51 1.76 -50.05
C ASP A 416 -3.09 3.23 -50.06
N ASP A 417 -3.22 3.89 -51.20
CA ASP A 417 -2.82 5.29 -51.38
C ASP A 417 -3.53 6.29 -50.44
N ASN A 418 -4.60 5.86 -49.75
CA ASN A 418 -5.35 6.64 -48.78
C ASN A 418 -4.96 6.32 -47.32
N GLY A 419 -3.92 5.51 -47.09
CA GLY A 419 -3.50 5.09 -45.76
C GLY A 419 -4.35 3.98 -45.13
N LYS A 420 -5.28 3.36 -45.88
CA LYS A 420 -6.13 2.27 -45.36
C LYS A 420 -5.47 0.92 -45.54
N VAL A 421 -5.57 0.07 -44.51
CA VAL A 421 -5.09 -1.31 -44.55
C VAL A 421 -6.05 -2.17 -45.38
N LYS A 422 -5.51 -2.91 -46.36
CA LYS A 422 -6.19 -3.91 -47.18
C LYS A 422 -5.54 -5.28 -47.00
N LEU A 423 -6.38 -6.32 -46.98
CA LEU A 423 -5.93 -7.70 -47.08
C LEU A 423 -5.81 -8.09 -48.56
N VAL A 424 -4.67 -8.63 -48.95
CA VAL A 424 -4.41 -9.12 -50.31
C VAL A 424 -4.06 -10.61 -50.25
N PRO A 425 -4.50 -11.45 -51.21
CA PRO A 425 -4.05 -12.83 -51.27
C PRO A 425 -2.53 -12.91 -51.45
N LYS A 426 -1.89 -13.83 -50.74
CA LYS A 426 -0.47 -14.12 -50.91
C LYS A 426 -0.30 -14.85 -52.25
N ASN A 427 0.28 -14.19 -53.25
CA ASN A 427 0.56 -14.82 -54.55
C ASN A 427 1.43 -16.08 -54.32
N ARG A 428 0.87 -17.26 -54.58
CA ARG A 428 1.64 -18.52 -54.61
C ARG A 428 2.47 -18.51 -55.90
N LEU A 429 3.77 -18.32 -55.77
CA LEU A 429 4.74 -18.67 -56.82
C LEU A 429 4.92 -20.18 -56.86
#